data_AF-A0A5C7ZSL0-F1
#
_entry.id   AF-A0A5C7ZSL0-F1
#
_cell.length_a   1.000
_cell.length_b   1.000
_cell.length_c   1.000
_cell.angle_alpha   90.00
_cell.angle_beta   90.00
_cell.angle_gamma   90.00
#
_symmetry.space_group_name_H-M   'P 1'
#
loop_
_entity.id
_entity.type
_entity.pdbx_description
1 polymer ?
#
loop_
_entity_poly.entity_id
_entity_poly.type
_entity_poly.pdbx_seq_one_letter_code
_entity_poly.pdbx_strand_id
1 'polypeptide(L)'
;AWALLLVKRALIFALTLGLPTFAGLAVIALADLIGFVLMVMLVLIIVRVIMSFVGSDSRHPVVPLIHQLTEPLLLPIRRRLSTAGGLDFSPVILMLAFALLQTLLVAPLLDFGLRIGMSAGVPG
;
A
#
# COMPACT_ATOMS: atom_id res chain seq x y z
N ALA A 1 1.54 -16.28 1.37
CA ALA A 1 1.80 -14.98 0.71
C ALA A 1 3.23 -14.48 0.96
N TRP A 2 3.63 -14.21 2.21
CA TRP A 2 4.96 -13.66 2.56
C TRP A 2 6.16 -14.57 2.26
N ALA A 3 6.06 -15.87 2.54
CA ALA A 3 7.14 -16.84 2.26
C ALA A 3 7.43 -16.99 0.76
N LEU A 4 6.40 -16.89 -0.09
CA LEU A 4 6.55 -16.96 -1.55
C LEU A 4 7.34 -15.76 -2.09
N LEU A 5 7.14 -14.58 -1.49
CA LEU A 5 7.89 -13.37 -1.84
C LEU A 5 9.37 -13.49 -1.43
N LEU A 6 9.64 -14.09 -0.27
CA LEU A 6 11.02 -14.36 0.18
C LEU A 6 11.74 -15.33 -0.75
N VAL A 7 11.08 -16.44 -1.13
CA VAL A 7 11.64 -17.45 -2.03
C VAL A 7 11.88 -16.86 -3.42
N LYS A 8 10.92 -16.11 -3.97
CA LYS A 8 11.08 -15.42 -5.26
C LYS A 8 12.25 -14.44 -5.26
N ARG A 9 12.44 -13.68 -4.17
CA ARG A 9 13.57 -12.74 -4.02
C ARG A 9 14.91 -13.45 -3.91
N ALA A 10 14.98 -14.57 -3.19
CA ALA A 10 16.18 -15.40 -3.10
C ALA A 10 16.56 -16.05 -4.45
N LEU A 11 15.56 -16.47 -5.24
CA LEU A 11 15.77 -17.06 -6.56
C LEU A 11 16.30 -16.05 -7.58
N ILE A 12 15.76 -14.83 -7.57
CA ILE A 12 16.26 -13.72 -8.41
C ILE A 12 17.70 -13.36 -8.02
N PHE A 13 17.99 -13.33 -6.71
CA PHE A 13 19.32 -13.06 -6.15
C PHE A 13 20.37 -14.11 -6.56
N ALA A 14 20.00 -15.40 -6.55
CA ALA A 14 20.90 -16.48 -6.97
C ALA A 14 21.17 -16.49 -8.49
N LEU A 15 20.25 -15.99 -9.31
CA LEU A 15 20.33 -16.05 -10.77
C LEU A 15 21.07 -14.85 -11.40
N THR A 16 21.19 -13.71 -10.69
CA THR A 16 21.75 -12.46 -11.26
C THR A 16 23.20 -12.15 -10.88
N LEU A 17 23.80 -12.86 -9.91
CA LEU A 17 25.21 -12.79 -9.47
C LEU A 17 25.88 -11.40 -9.58
N GLY A 18 25.17 -10.35 -9.14
CA GLY A 18 25.70 -9.02 -8.85
C GLY A 18 25.01 -8.55 -7.59
N LEU A 19 25.75 -8.31 -6.51
CA LEU A 19 25.14 -7.89 -5.25
C LEU A 19 24.43 -6.55 -5.51
N PRO A 20 23.09 -6.46 -5.31
CA PRO A 20 22.40 -5.20 -5.46
C PRO A 20 23.04 -4.20 -4.51
N THR A 21 23.38 -3.02 -5.03
CA THR A 21 24.01 -1.99 -4.20
C THR A 21 23.17 -1.68 -2.97
N PHE A 22 23.83 -1.30 -1.87
CA PHE A 22 23.16 -0.84 -0.66
C PHE A 22 22.13 0.27 -0.97
N ALA A 23 22.43 1.14 -1.93
CA ALA A 23 21.50 2.16 -2.41
C ALA A 23 20.24 1.57 -3.08
N GLY A 24 20.41 0.58 -3.97
CA GLY A 24 19.28 -0.12 -4.59
C GLY A 24 18.41 -0.86 -3.57
N LEU A 25 19.03 -1.56 -2.64
CA LEU A 25 18.31 -2.24 -1.56
C LEU A 25 17.52 -1.27 -0.68
N ALA A 26 18.09 -0.12 -0.33
CA ALA A 26 17.41 0.90 0.47
C ALA A 26 16.17 1.45 -0.25
N VAL A 27 16.27 1.75 -1.54
CA VAL A 27 15.15 2.25 -2.35
C VAL A 27 14.05 1.19 -2.46
N ILE A 28 14.41 -0.08 -2.72
CA ILE A 28 13.45 -1.19 -2.79
C ILE A 28 12.71 -1.37 -1.45
N ALA A 29 13.45 -1.37 -0.34
CA ALA A 29 12.86 -1.51 0.99
C ALA A 29 11.90 -0.36 1.32
N LEU A 30 12.23 0.86 0.94
CA LEU A 30 11.36 2.03 1.10
C LEU A 30 10.11 1.92 0.23
N ALA A 31 10.25 1.51 -1.03
CA ALA A 31 9.12 1.31 -1.93
C ALA A 31 8.16 0.23 -1.42
N ASP A 32 8.70 -0.90 -0.94
CA ASP A 32 7.93 -1.97 -0.32
C ASP A 32 7.19 -1.51 0.93
N LEU A 33 7.85 -0.73 1.80
CA LEU A 33 7.25 -0.20 3.02
C LEU A 33 6.05 0.71 2.69
N ILE A 34 6.20 1.60 1.72
CA ILE A 34 5.12 2.46 1.25
C ILE A 34 3.98 1.61 0.68
N GLY A 35 4.30 0.64 -0.20
CA GLY A 35 3.31 -0.27 -0.77
C GLY A 35 2.55 -1.05 0.29
N PHE A 36 3.24 -1.53 1.33
CA PHE A 36 2.63 -2.23 2.45
C PHE A 36 1.66 -1.33 3.23
N VAL A 37 2.07 -0.09 3.56
CA VAL A 37 1.19 0.86 4.26
C VAL A 37 -0.08 1.14 3.45
N LEU A 38 0.05 1.37 2.14
CA LEU A 38 -1.10 1.60 1.26
C LEU A 38 -2.03 0.38 1.19
N MET A 39 -1.47 -0.84 1.13
CA MET A 39 -2.24 -2.07 1.18
C MET A 39 -3.01 -2.21 2.50
N VAL A 40 -2.36 -1.95 3.64
CA VAL A 40 -3.01 -2.00 4.96
C VAL A 40 -4.14 -0.99 5.02
N MET A 41 -3.92 0.26 4.59
CA MET A 41 -4.96 1.29 4.56
C MET A 41 -6.13 0.90 3.65
N LEU A 42 -5.87 0.29 2.49
CA LEU A 42 -6.92 -0.23 1.61
C LEU A 42 -7.77 -1.29 2.31
N VAL A 43 -7.13 -2.25 3.00
CA VAL A 43 -7.83 -3.28 3.77
C VAL A 43 -8.67 -2.66 4.88
N LEU A 44 -8.16 -1.68 5.63
CA LEU A 44 -8.92 -1.00 6.68
C LEU A 44 -10.18 -0.32 6.14
N ILE A 45 -10.08 0.31 4.96
CA ILE A 45 -11.23 0.95 4.31
C ILE A 45 -12.26 -0.11 3.88
N ILE A 46 -11.83 -1.23 3.31
CA ILE A 46 -12.72 -2.33 2.93
C ILE A 46 -13.45 -2.87 4.17
N VAL A 47 -12.72 -3.13 5.25
CA VAL A 47 -13.32 -3.58 6.52
C VAL A 47 -14.34 -2.56 7.03
N ARG A 48 -14.03 -1.27 6.97
CA ARG A 48 -14.97 -0.21 7.34
C ARG A 48 -16.26 -0.22 6.50
N VAL A 49 -16.16 -0.42 5.19
CA VAL A 49 -17.33 -0.55 4.30
C VAL A 49 -18.15 -1.78 4.68
N ILE A 50 -17.51 -2.92 4.92
CA ILE A 50 -18.21 -4.15 5.36
C ILE A 50 -18.94 -3.91 6.70
N MET A 51 -18.26 -3.31 7.68
CA MET A 51 -18.83 -2.97 8.99
C MET A 51 -20.04 -2.04 8.88
N SER A 52 -20.07 -1.15 7.88
CA SER A 52 -21.21 -0.27 7.61
C SER A 52 -22.46 -1.02 7.12
N PHE A 53 -22.29 -2.12 6.38
CA PHE A 53 -23.42 -2.94 5.89
C PHE A 53 -23.96 -3.91 6.95
N VAL A 54 -23.08 -4.43 7.81
CA VAL A 54 -23.44 -5.41 8.84
C VAL A 54 -24.04 -4.74 10.08
N GLY A 55 -23.92 -3.40 10.22
CA GLY A 55 -24.40 -2.66 11.38
C GLY A 55 -23.55 -2.94 12.61
N SER A 56 -22.25 -2.58 12.56
CA SER A 56 -21.30 -2.95 13.62
C SER A 56 -21.66 -2.35 14.99
N ASP A 57 -21.82 -3.20 16.00
CA ASP A 57 -21.94 -2.78 17.40
C ASP A 57 -20.61 -2.17 17.86
N SER A 58 -20.65 -0.91 18.32
CA SER A 58 -19.45 -0.09 18.64
C SER A 58 -18.62 -0.63 19.81
N ARG A 59 -19.01 -1.76 20.40
CA ARG A 59 -18.37 -2.40 21.56
C ARG A 59 -17.08 -3.13 21.22
N HIS A 60 -16.83 -3.48 19.96
CA HIS A 60 -15.57 -4.12 19.57
C HIS A 60 -14.42 -3.09 19.53
N PRO A 61 -13.32 -3.28 20.28
CA PRO A 61 -12.25 -2.28 20.42
C PRO A 61 -11.50 -1.97 19.10
N VAL A 62 -11.62 -2.85 18.11
CA VAL A 62 -10.99 -2.68 16.79
C VAL A 62 -11.75 -1.67 15.92
N VAL A 63 -13.06 -1.54 16.09
CA VAL A 63 -13.91 -0.63 15.31
C VAL A 63 -13.45 0.84 15.44
N PRO A 64 -13.31 1.41 16.65
CA PRO A 64 -12.87 2.80 16.80
C PRO A 64 -11.44 3.01 16.30
N LEU A 65 -10.56 2.01 16.41
CA LEU A 65 -9.20 2.08 15.86
C LEU A 65 -9.21 2.22 14.34
N ILE A 66 -10.03 1.42 13.63
CA ILE A 66 -10.19 1.51 12.18
C ILE A 66 -10.73 2.89 11.78
N HIS A 67 -11.73 3.39 12.50
CA HIS A 67 -12.25 4.74 12.26
C HIS A 67 -11.16 5.79 12.45
N GLN A 68 -10.41 5.77 13.55
CA GLN A 68 -9.34 6.75 13.82
C GLN A 68 -8.25 6.74 12.76
N LEU A 69 -7.86 5.57 12.25
CA LEU A 69 -6.84 5.45 11.21
C LEU A 69 -7.33 5.91 9.83
N THR A 70 -8.60 5.70 9.52
CA THR A 70 -9.16 5.99 8.18
C THR A 70 -9.81 7.37 8.07
N GLU A 71 -10.31 7.95 9.16
CA GLU A 71 -11.03 9.23 9.16
C GLU A 71 -10.21 10.41 8.62
N PRO A 72 -8.92 10.59 8.98
CA PRO A 72 -8.13 11.72 8.49
C PRO A 72 -7.99 11.75 6.96
N LEU A 73 -8.06 10.57 6.32
CA LEU A 73 -7.96 10.42 4.87
C LEU A 73 -9.33 10.55 4.19
N LEU A 74 -10.40 10.13 4.86
CA LEU A 74 -11.78 10.19 4.34
C LEU A 74 -12.43 11.58 4.51
N LEU A 75 -12.12 12.30 5.59
CA LEU A 75 -12.74 13.59 5.92
C LEU A 75 -12.52 14.67 4.83
N PRO A 76 -11.31 14.84 4.24
CA PRO A 76 -11.12 15.80 3.15
C PRO A 76 -11.92 15.44 1.91
N ILE A 77 -12.08 14.15 1.62
CA ILE A 77 -12.83 13.64 0.47
C ILE A 77 -14.34 13.91 0.67
N ARG A 78 -14.87 13.58 1.86
CA ARG A 78 -16.27 13.89 2.25
C ARG A 78 -16.60 15.37 2.20
N ARG A 79 -15.66 16.25 2.55
CA ARG A 79 -15.89 17.69 2.50
C ARG A 79 -16.03 18.20 1.07
N ARG A 80 -15.34 17.59 0.12
CA ARG A 80 -15.43 17.96 -1.30
C ARG A 80 -16.63 17.33 -1.99
N LEU A 81 -16.99 16.12 -1.58
CA LEU A 81 -18.14 15.40 -2.10
C LEU A 81 -19.27 15.53 -1.09
N SER A 82 -20.14 16.51 -1.32
CA SER A 82 -21.44 16.58 -0.65
C SER A 82 -22.01 15.17 -0.56
N THR A 83 -22.26 14.69 0.66
CA THR A 83 -22.78 13.34 0.90
C THR A 83 -24.21 13.29 0.38
N ALA A 84 -24.35 13.08 -0.93
CA ALA A 84 -25.64 13.05 -1.60
C ALA A 84 -26.47 11.89 -1.04
N GLY A 85 -27.55 12.19 -0.32
CA GLY A 85 -28.54 11.19 0.08
C GLY A 85 -28.14 10.22 1.21
N GLY A 86 -27.16 10.56 2.04
CA GLY A 86 -26.78 9.75 3.21
C GLY A 86 -25.89 8.53 2.91
N LEU A 87 -25.45 8.36 1.66
CA LEU A 87 -24.51 7.31 1.26
C LEU A 87 -23.10 7.90 1.06
N ASP A 88 -22.12 7.39 1.81
CA ASP A 88 -20.73 7.86 1.76
C ASP A 88 -19.94 7.14 0.67
N PHE A 89 -19.69 7.82 -0.45
CA PHE A 89 -18.85 7.32 -1.55
C PHE A 89 -17.35 7.58 -1.36
N SER A 90 -16.96 8.30 -0.30
CA SER A 90 -15.55 8.64 -0.02
C SER A 90 -14.63 7.43 0.10
N PRO A 91 -15.06 6.28 0.69
CA PRO A 91 -14.27 5.06 0.70
C PRO A 91 -13.86 4.57 -0.69
N VAL A 92 -14.76 4.59 -1.67
CA VAL A 92 -14.49 4.14 -3.05
C VAL A 92 -13.43 5.01 -3.70
N ILE A 93 -13.51 6.32 -3.47
CA ILE A 93 -12.59 7.28 -4.06
C ILE A 93 -11.21 7.17 -3.42
N LEU A 94 -11.15 6.94 -2.11
CA LEU A 94 -9.88 6.69 -1.42
C LEU A 94 -9.26 5.36 -1.84
N MET A 95 -10.06 4.31 -2.05
CA MET A 95 -9.59 3.03 -2.62
C MET A 95 -8.97 3.24 -4.01
N LEU A 96 -9.65 4.00 -4.89
CA LEU A 96 -9.12 4.33 -6.21
C LEU A 96 -7.80 5.13 -6.10
N ALA A 97 -7.73 6.12 -5.21
CA ALA A 97 -6.53 6.91 -4.99
C ALA A 97 -5.34 6.03 -4.53
N PHE A 98 -5.57 5.06 -3.66
CA PHE A 98 -4.51 4.12 -3.25
C PHE A 98 -4.08 3.17 -4.36
N ALA A 99 -5.02 2.68 -5.18
CA ALA A 99 -4.68 1.88 -6.35
C ALA A 99 -3.79 2.67 -7.32
N LEU A 100 -4.16 3.93 -7.60
CA LEU A 100 -3.34 4.83 -8.41
C LEU A 100 -1.98 5.08 -7.77
N LEU A 101 -1.91 5.29 -6.45
CA LEU A 101 -0.64 5.52 -5.78
C LEU A 101 0.26 4.28 -5.83
N GLN A 102 -0.29 3.06 -5.75
CA GLN A 102 0.51 1.85 -5.97
C GLN A 102 1.11 1.83 -7.38
N THR A 103 0.33 2.13 -8.41
CA THR A 103 0.81 2.05 -9.80
C THR A 103 1.70 3.23 -10.19
N LEU A 104 1.42 4.43 -9.70
CA LEU A 104 2.11 5.67 -10.12
C LEU A 104 3.29 6.04 -9.22
N LEU A 105 3.37 5.50 -8.00
CA LEU A 105 4.46 5.80 -7.06
C LEU A 105 5.26 4.53 -6.73
N VAL A 106 4.61 3.48 -6.24
CA VAL A 106 5.31 2.30 -5.71
C VAL A 106 6.00 1.50 -6.82
N ALA A 107 5.31 1.23 -7.93
CA ALA A 107 5.89 0.49 -9.05
C ALA A 107 7.12 1.20 -9.66
N PRO A 108 7.08 2.51 -9.98
CA PRO A 108 8.25 3.23 -10.46
C PRO A 108 9.42 3.27 -9.47
N LEU A 109 9.14 3.39 -8.16
CA LEU A 109 10.17 3.36 -7.13
C LEU A 109 10.87 1.99 -7.04
N LEU A 110 10.09 0.91 -7.14
CA LEU A 110 10.63 -0.45 -7.20
C LEU A 110 11.49 -0.65 -8.45
N ASP A 111 10.99 -0.24 -9.62
CA ASP A 111 11.73 -0.34 -10.88
C ASP A 111 13.03 0.46 -10.84
N PHE A 112 12.98 1.67 -10.27
CA PHE A 112 14.16 2.49 -10.07
C PHE A 112 15.17 1.82 -9.13
N GLY A 113 14.71 1.31 -7.98
CA GLY A 113 15.55 0.59 -7.01
C GLY A 113 16.22 -0.65 -7.62
N LEU A 114 15.50 -1.38 -8.46
CA LEU A 114 16.01 -2.54 -9.19
C LEU A 114 17.08 -2.12 -10.22
N ARG A 115 16.85 -1.04 -10.97
CA ARG A 115 17.81 -0.53 -11.97
C ARG A 115 19.12 -0.07 -11.33
N ILE A 116 19.06 0.71 -10.25
CA ILE A 116 20.27 1.18 -9.55
C ILE A 116 20.96 0.04 -8.78
N GLY A 117 20.20 -0.96 -8.30
CA GLY A 117 20.75 -2.15 -7.66
C GLY A 117 21.57 -2.99 -8.63
N MET A 118 21.05 -3.23 -9.84
CA MET A 118 21.67 -4.10 -10.84
C MET A 118 22.78 -3.41 -11.64
N SER A 119 22.69 -2.10 -11.90
CA SER A 119 23.67 -1.36 -12.73
C SER A 119 25.08 -1.26 -12.15
N ALA A 120 25.24 -1.48 -10.84
CA ALA A 120 26.54 -1.37 -10.16
C ALA A 120 27.17 -2.71 -9.79
N GLY A 121 26.51 -3.83 -10.11
CA GLY A 121 27.01 -5.20 -9.90
C GLY A 121 27.59 -5.87 -11.14
N VAL A 122 27.57 -5.23 -12.31
CA VAL A 122 28.16 -5.74 -13.56
C VAL A 122 29.55 -5.14 -13.73
N PRO A 123 30.64 -5.90 -13.50
CA PRO A 123 31.96 -5.47 -13.96
C PRO A 123 31.92 -5.45 -15.48
N GLY A 124 32.28 -4.31 -16.08
CA GLY A 124 32.42 -4.18 -17.53
C GLY A 124 33.47 -5.12 -18.12
#